data_AF-A0A8B8AEX4-F1
#
_entry.id   AF-A0A8B8AEX4-F1
#
_cell.length_a   1.000
_cell.length_b   1.000
_cell.length_c   1.000
_cell.angle_alpha   90.00
_cell.angle_beta   90.00
_cell.angle_gamma   90.00
#
_symmetry.space_group_name_H-M   'P 1'
#
loop_
_entity.id
_entity.type
_entity.pdbx_description
1 polymer ?
#
loop_
_entity_poly.entity_id
_entity_poly.type
_entity_poly.pdbx_seq_one_letter_code
_entity_poly.pdbx_strand_id
1 'polypeptide(L)'
;MEFVSSAVYLKWTCTNNHVAHRWCSQPILNRRVHSGDVLFSAALLASGNNFQKLSLFAKFLKLPILSVSSFTKIQRTYVIPTIEEIWTKHQNEILENFRGSDVVLLGDGRMDSPGHSAQYCTYTFMENETNTILCIIIMDKRMTGGKSAVLEKACFKKGLQFLLEKGVQVVEVVTDAHVQIEALMSKHTLDEKFVIHFSRLLPGIRMATVAE
;
A
#
# COMPACT_ATOMS: atom_id res chain seq x y z
N MET A 1 -35.95 18.50 -7.63
CA MET A 1 -34.52 18.13 -7.73
C MET A 1 -34.16 17.34 -6.48
N GLU A 2 -33.48 16.21 -6.65
CA GLU A 2 -33.09 15.32 -5.55
C GLU A 2 -31.59 15.06 -5.63
N PHE A 3 -30.91 15.02 -4.48
CA PHE A 3 -29.51 14.63 -4.40
C PHE A 3 -29.42 13.23 -3.79
N VAL A 4 -28.71 12.34 -4.47
CA VAL A 4 -28.38 11.01 -3.95
C VAL A 4 -26.87 10.88 -4.04
N SER A 5 -26.20 10.90 -2.90
CA SER A 5 -24.73 10.86 -2.87
C SER A 5 -24.14 12.02 -3.68
N SER A 6 -23.17 11.79 -4.57
CA SER A 6 -22.67 12.83 -5.50
C SER A 6 -23.62 13.15 -6.67
N ALA A 7 -24.74 12.44 -6.84
CA ALA A 7 -25.61 12.56 -8.01
C ALA A 7 -26.78 13.52 -7.80
N VAL A 8 -27.01 14.38 -8.79
CA VAL A 8 -28.25 15.15 -8.95
C VAL A 8 -29.23 14.38 -9.82
N TYR A 9 -30.47 14.31 -9.35
CA TYR A 9 -31.62 13.78 -10.07
C TYR A 9 -32.65 14.88 -10.36
N LEU A 10 -33.05 14.96 -11.63
CA LEU A 10 -34.16 15.78 -12.09
C LEU A 10 -35.35 14.85 -12.36
N LYS A 11 -36.49 15.19 -11.76
CA LYS A 11 -37.76 14.49 -11.94
C LYS A 11 -38.75 15.46 -12.57
N TRP A 12 -39.36 15.05 -13.66
CA TRP A 12 -40.47 15.79 -14.27
C TRP A 12 -41.77 15.19 -13.74
N THR A 13 -42.53 16.02 -13.05
CA THR A 13 -43.77 15.62 -12.40
C THR A 13 -44.93 16.47 -12.92
N CYS A 14 -46.06 15.85 -13.25
CA CYS A 14 -47.25 16.61 -13.62
C CYS A 14 -47.98 17.15 -12.37
N THR A 15 -49.00 17.98 -12.59
CA THR A 15 -49.85 18.55 -11.52
C THR A 15 -50.54 17.48 -10.65
N ASN A 16 -50.77 16.29 -11.19
CA ASN A 16 -51.33 15.14 -10.48
C ASN A 16 -50.26 14.25 -9.81
N ASN A 17 -49.03 14.74 -9.68
CA ASN A 17 -47.91 14.06 -9.03
C ASN A 17 -47.38 12.78 -9.73
N HIS A 18 -47.75 12.53 -10.99
CA HIS A 18 -47.16 11.45 -11.79
C HIS A 18 -45.75 11.81 -12.26
N VAL A 19 -44.78 10.90 -12.11
CA VAL A 19 -43.39 11.09 -12.57
C VAL A 19 -43.27 10.64 -14.03
N ALA A 20 -43.16 11.59 -14.95
CA ALA A 20 -43.05 11.32 -16.38
C ALA A 20 -41.63 10.87 -16.78
N HIS A 21 -40.60 11.49 -16.18
CA HIS A 21 -39.21 11.15 -16.47
C HIS A 21 -38.31 11.43 -15.28
N ARG A 22 -37.21 10.67 -15.20
CA ARG A 22 -36.14 10.85 -14.22
C ARG A 22 -34.79 10.83 -14.92
N TRP A 23 -34.10 11.96 -14.89
CA TRP A 23 -32.74 12.09 -15.41
C TRP A 23 -31.73 12.11 -14.27
N CYS A 24 -30.55 11.53 -14.50
CA CYS A 24 -29.42 11.50 -13.57
C CYS A 24 -28.24 12.24 -14.17
N SER A 25 -27.60 13.10 -13.38
CA SER A 25 -26.41 13.88 -13.76
C SER A 25 -25.17 13.07 -14.09
N GLN A 26 -25.19 11.76 -13.84
CA GLN A 26 -24.04 10.88 -14.04
C GLN A 26 -24.48 9.47 -14.44
N PRO A 27 -23.63 8.72 -15.17
CA PRO A 27 -23.86 7.32 -15.48
C PRO A 27 -24.08 6.47 -14.24
N ILE A 28 -25.04 5.56 -14.34
CA ILE A 28 -25.31 4.54 -13.32
C ILE A 28 -24.67 3.24 -13.81
N LEU A 29 -23.71 2.75 -13.04
CA LEU A 29 -23.00 1.50 -13.29
C LEU A 29 -23.83 0.30 -12.81
N ASN A 30 -23.28 -0.89 -13.06
CA ASN A 30 -23.83 -2.16 -12.56
C ASN A 30 -24.16 -2.07 -11.06
N ARG A 31 -25.23 -2.76 -10.65
CA ARG A 31 -25.76 -2.74 -9.27
C ARG A 31 -26.18 -1.35 -8.76
N ARG A 32 -26.53 -0.44 -9.70
CA ARG A 32 -27.03 0.91 -9.41
C ARG A 32 -26.02 1.81 -8.66
N VAL A 33 -24.74 1.62 -8.93
CA VAL A 33 -23.69 2.46 -8.33
C VAL A 33 -23.47 3.69 -9.21
N HIS A 34 -23.42 4.88 -8.59
CA HIS A 34 -23.09 6.12 -9.26
C HIS A 34 -21.61 6.16 -9.66
N SER A 35 -21.32 6.42 -10.93
CA SER A 35 -19.94 6.46 -11.45
C SER A 35 -19.06 7.51 -10.73
N GLY A 36 -19.62 8.67 -10.43
CA GLY A 36 -18.99 9.73 -9.65
C GLY A 36 -18.62 9.30 -8.22
N ASP A 37 -19.40 8.41 -7.59
CA ASP A 37 -19.06 7.90 -6.25
C ASP A 37 -17.86 6.94 -6.29
N VAL A 38 -17.74 6.17 -7.38
CA VAL A 38 -16.57 5.31 -7.62
C VAL A 38 -15.34 6.16 -7.89
N LEU A 39 -15.45 7.15 -8.77
CA LEU A 39 -14.36 8.07 -9.08
C LEU A 39 -13.92 8.87 -7.86
N PHE A 40 -14.87 9.38 -7.07
CA PHE A 40 -14.58 10.09 -5.83
C PHE A 40 -13.83 9.19 -4.84
N SER A 41 -14.32 7.96 -4.65
CA SER A 41 -13.66 6.98 -3.79
C SER A 41 -12.22 6.70 -4.25
N ALA A 42 -12.03 6.41 -5.54
CA ALA A 42 -10.71 6.14 -6.11
C ALA A 42 -9.76 7.34 -5.99
N ALA A 43 -10.22 8.54 -6.37
CA ALA A 43 -9.41 9.76 -6.34
C ALA A 43 -8.99 10.14 -4.91
N LEU A 44 -9.88 9.98 -3.92
CA LEU A 44 -9.55 10.26 -2.53
C LEU A 44 -8.41 9.36 -2.03
N LEU A 45 -8.47 8.06 -2.34
CA LEU A 45 -7.43 7.11 -1.94
C LEU A 45 -6.12 7.38 -2.68
N ALA A 46 -6.16 7.53 -4.01
CA ALA A 46 -4.98 7.76 -4.85
C ALA A 46 -4.25 9.08 -4.51
N SER A 47 -4.97 10.10 -4.04
CA SER A 47 -4.38 11.37 -3.60
C SER A 47 -3.93 11.39 -2.14
N GLY A 48 -4.10 10.29 -1.39
CA GLY A 48 -3.73 10.22 0.03
C GLY A 48 -4.58 11.12 0.94
N ASN A 49 -5.79 11.50 0.51
CA ASN A 49 -6.64 12.40 1.26
C ASN A 49 -7.44 11.67 2.35
N ASN A 50 -7.76 12.40 3.42
CA ASN A 50 -8.58 11.88 4.50
C ASN A 50 -10.08 12.15 4.23
N PHE A 51 -10.90 11.09 4.26
CA PHE A 51 -12.33 11.19 4.00
C PHE A 51 -13.04 12.15 4.96
N GLN A 52 -12.72 12.10 6.26
CA GLN A 52 -13.37 12.94 7.25
C GLN A 52 -13.08 14.43 7.03
N LYS A 53 -11.83 14.77 6.68
CA LYS A 53 -11.45 16.14 6.33
C LYS A 53 -12.20 16.62 5.09
N LEU A 54 -12.25 15.80 4.03
CA LEU A 54 -12.97 16.18 2.80
C LEU A 54 -14.48 16.24 3.02
N SER A 55 -15.03 15.38 3.87
CA SER A 55 -16.45 15.38 4.24
C SER A 55 -16.83 16.63 5.01
N LEU A 56 -15.97 17.09 5.93
CA LEU A 56 -16.17 18.36 6.63
C LEU A 56 -16.10 19.56 5.66
N PHE A 57 -15.13 19.56 4.75
CA PHE A 57 -15.02 20.56 3.69
C PHE A 57 -16.29 20.62 2.81
N ALA A 58 -16.75 19.46 2.32
CA ALA A 58 -17.97 19.36 1.52
C ALA A 58 -19.20 19.86 2.30
N LYS A 59 -19.27 19.58 3.61
CA LYS A 59 -20.34 20.07 4.49
C LYS A 59 -20.37 21.60 4.55
N PHE A 60 -19.21 22.28 4.67
CA PHE A 60 -19.16 23.74 4.68
C PHE A 60 -19.63 24.35 3.35
N LEU A 61 -19.30 23.70 2.23
CA LEU A 61 -19.72 24.14 0.90
C LEU A 61 -21.13 23.66 0.50
N LYS A 62 -21.82 22.90 1.36
CA LYS A 62 -23.10 22.24 1.05
C LYS A 62 -23.03 21.36 -0.21
N LEU A 63 -21.87 20.74 -0.43
CA LEU A 63 -21.65 19.81 -1.54
C LEU A 63 -22.15 18.42 -1.15
N PRO A 64 -23.07 17.83 -1.94
CA PRO A 64 -23.55 16.49 -1.69
C PRO A 64 -22.45 15.50 -2.09
N ILE A 65 -22.05 14.66 -1.14
CA ILE A 65 -21.06 13.59 -1.35
C ILE A 65 -21.59 12.28 -0.75
N LEU A 66 -20.96 11.18 -1.11
CA LEU A 66 -21.25 9.87 -0.52
C LEU A 66 -21.00 9.84 0.99
N SER A 67 -21.71 8.95 1.69
CA SER A 67 -21.49 8.70 3.12
C SER A 67 -20.20 7.90 3.37
N VAL A 68 -19.69 7.92 4.60
CA VAL A 68 -18.56 7.07 5.03
C VAL A 68 -18.85 5.58 4.75
N SER A 69 -20.09 5.14 4.96
CA SER A 69 -20.50 3.74 4.71
C SER A 69 -20.44 3.37 3.23
N SER A 70 -20.96 4.24 2.35
CA SER A 70 -20.89 4.05 0.90
C SER A 70 -19.45 4.10 0.39
N PHE A 71 -18.66 5.07 0.87
CA PHE A 71 -17.22 5.17 0.58
C PHE A 71 -16.51 3.88 0.95
N THR A 72 -16.64 3.42 2.20
CA THR A 72 -15.98 2.19 2.68
C THR A 72 -16.40 0.96 1.88
N LYS A 73 -17.69 0.87 1.51
CA LYS A 73 -18.21 -0.22 0.67
C LYS A 73 -17.59 -0.20 -0.72
N ILE A 74 -17.53 0.97 -1.37
CA ILE A 74 -16.92 1.13 -2.69
C ILE A 74 -15.43 0.81 -2.64
N GLN A 75 -14.72 1.29 -1.62
CA GLN A 75 -13.31 0.99 -1.39
C GLN A 75 -13.07 -0.53 -1.35
N ARG A 76 -13.77 -1.23 -0.47
CA ARG A 76 -13.61 -2.68 -0.27
C ARG A 76 -14.03 -3.51 -1.48
N THR A 77 -15.06 -3.08 -2.20
CA THR A 77 -15.65 -3.90 -3.27
C THR A 77 -14.94 -3.69 -4.61
N TYR A 78 -14.45 -2.48 -4.88
CA TYR A 78 -13.96 -2.10 -6.21
C TYR A 78 -12.55 -1.52 -6.18
N VAL A 79 -12.30 -0.49 -5.37
CA VAL A 79 -11.04 0.28 -5.48
C VAL A 79 -9.84 -0.52 -4.99
N ILE A 80 -9.91 -1.07 -3.78
CA ILE A 80 -8.79 -1.81 -3.17
C ILE A 80 -8.45 -3.06 -4.00
N PRO A 81 -9.40 -3.93 -4.38
CA PRO A 81 -9.09 -5.10 -5.21
C PRO A 81 -8.43 -4.72 -6.54
N THR A 82 -8.88 -3.64 -7.19
CA THR A 82 -8.27 -3.17 -8.45
C THR A 82 -6.84 -2.68 -8.24
N ILE A 83 -6.56 -1.96 -7.14
CA ILE A 83 -5.20 -1.53 -6.81
C ILE A 83 -4.30 -2.75 -6.55
N GLU A 84 -4.79 -3.73 -5.78
CA GLU A 84 -4.05 -4.98 -5.50
C GLU A 84 -3.75 -5.75 -6.79
N GLU A 85 -4.71 -5.84 -7.71
CA GLU A 85 -4.51 -6.48 -9.02
C GLU A 85 -3.45 -5.76 -9.85
N ILE A 86 -3.55 -4.43 -9.97
CA ILE A 86 -2.58 -3.61 -10.72
C ILE A 86 -1.19 -3.73 -10.09
N TRP A 87 -1.08 -3.62 -8.78
CA TRP A 87 0.17 -3.78 -8.05
C TRP A 87 0.77 -5.17 -8.26
N THR A 88 -0.03 -6.22 -8.12
CA THR A 88 0.44 -7.61 -8.30
C THR A 88 0.93 -7.84 -9.72
N LYS A 89 0.21 -7.35 -10.72
CA LYS A 89 0.62 -7.45 -12.12
C LYS A 89 1.95 -6.72 -12.35
N HIS A 90 2.04 -5.47 -11.91
CA HIS A 90 3.25 -4.66 -12.04
C HIS A 90 4.45 -5.27 -11.32
N GLN A 91 4.25 -5.77 -10.09
CA GLN A 91 5.29 -6.42 -9.32
C GLN A 91 5.78 -7.70 -10.00
N ASN A 92 4.88 -8.53 -10.54
CA ASN A 92 5.30 -9.72 -11.28
C ASN A 92 6.10 -9.33 -12.53
N GLU A 93 5.66 -8.34 -13.32
CA GLU A 93 6.40 -7.85 -14.49
C GLU A 93 7.81 -7.36 -14.12
N ILE A 94 7.94 -6.63 -13.01
CA ILE A 94 9.24 -6.21 -12.48
C ILE A 94 10.09 -7.42 -12.12
N LEU A 95 9.56 -8.36 -11.34
CA LEU A 95 10.32 -9.52 -10.84
C LEU A 95 10.79 -10.42 -11.99
N GLU A 96 10.02 -10.55 -13.07
CA GLU A 96 10.45 -11.27 -14.27
C GLU A 96 11.69 -10.62 -14.92
N ASN A 97 11.80 -9.29 -14.91
CA ASN A 97 12.98 -8.60 -15.45
C ASN A 97 14.26 -8.87 -14.67
N PHE A 98 14.15 -9.29 -13.41
CA PHE A 98 15.29 -9.61 -12.53
C PHE A 98 15.58 -11.11 -12.44
N ARG A 99 14.84 -11.96 -13.17
CA ARG A 99 15.13 -13.40 -13.18
C ARG A 99 16.49 -13.70 -13.77
N GLY A 100 17.28 -14.50 -13.05
CA GLY A 100 18.62 -14.93 -13.47
C GLY A 100 19.68 -13.82 -13.44
N SER A 101 19.35 -12.65 -12.89
CA SER A 101 20.31 -11.58 -12.60
C SER A 101 20.66 -11.60 -11.12
N ASP A 102 21.92 -11.34 -10.78
CA ASP A 102 22.33 -11.13 -9.40
C ASP A 102 21.73 -9.81 -8.89
N VAL A 103 21.03 -9.87 -7.76
CA VAL A 103 20.32 -8.72 -7.18
C VAL A 103 20.94 -8.32 -5.85
N VAL A 104 21.35 -7.05 -5.76
CA VAL A 104 21.71 -6.40 -4.50
C VAL A 104 20.49 -5.67 -3.97
N LEU A 105 19.99 -6.09 -2.81
CA LEU A 105 18.80 -5.52 -2.19
C LEU A 105 19.16 -4.43 -1.19
N LEU A 106 18.51 -3.28 -1.29
CA LEU A 106 18.47 -2.23 -0.29
C LEU A 106 17.15 -2.36 0.49
N GLY A 107 17.24 -2.59 1.79
CA GLY A 107 16.09 -2.77 2.69
C GLY A 107 15.96 -1.62 3.68
N ASP A 108 14.78 -0.99 3.74
CA ASP A 108 14.47 0.03 4.76
C ASP A 108 13.08 -0.20 5.38
N GLY A 109 13.02 -0.04 6.70
CA GLY A 109 11.81 -0.17 7.51
C GLY A 109 11.30 1.18 7.98
N ARG A 110 10.05 1.51 7.68
CA ARG A 110 9.38 2.74 8.13
C ARG A 110 8.21 2.44 9.04
N MET A 111 8.25 3.04 10.23
CA MET A 111 7.16 2.98 11.20
C MET A 111 6.19 4.15 11.01
N ASP A 112 4.90 3.91 11.26
CA ASP A 112 3.85 4.93 11.16
C ASP A 112 3.90 5.99 12.28
N SER A 113 4.50 5.65 13.42
CA SER A 113 4.70 6.58 14.54
C SER A 113 5.98 6.27 15.33
N PRO A 114 6.52 7.24 16.10
CA PRO A 114 7.71 7.02 16.90
C PRO A 114 7.50 6.05 18.08
N GLY A 115 8.53 5.24 18.38
CA GLY A 115 8.64 4.49 19.64
C GLY A 115 7.71 3.28 19.76
N HIS A 116 7.30 2.96 20.99
CA HIS A 116 6.49 1.77 21.29
C HIS A 116 5.04 1.85 20.77
N SER A 117 4.61 3.02 20.29
CA SER A 117 3.24 3.27 19.80
C SER A 117 3.05 2.91 18.32
N ALA A 118 4.12 2.57 17.59
CA ALA A 118 4.04 2.16 16.19
C ALA A 118 3.03 1.03 16.00
N GLN A 119 2.06 1.23 15.11
CA GLN A 119 1.00 0.27 14.81
C GLN A 119 1.28 -0.46 13.51
N TYR A 120 1.90 0.21 12.54
CA TYR A 120 2.21 -0.35 11.23
C TYR A 120 3.68 -0.17 10.90
N CYS A 121 4.27 -1.19 10.29
CA CYS A 121 5.58 -1.12 9.66
C CYS A 121 5.40 -1.34 8.17
N THR A 122 6.01 -0.47 7.38
CA THR A 122 6.18 -0.64 5.93
C THR A 122 7.66 -0.91 5.68
N TYR A 123 7.97 -2.09 5.16
CA TYR A 123 9.33 -2.48 4.81
C TYR A 123 9.45 -2.54 3.30
N THR A 124 10.43 -1.85 2.75
CA THR A 124 10.65 -1.73 1.30
C THR A 124 11.97 -2.39 0.93
N PHE A 125 11.93 -3.25 -0.08
CA PHE A 125 13.10 -3.80 -0.75
C PHE A 125 13.23 -3.18 -2.13
N MET A 126 14.40 -2.60 -2.40
CA MET A 126 14.75 -1.93 -3.63
C MET A 126 16.01 -2.56 -4.21
N GLU A 127 16.11 -2.67 -5.53
CA GLU A 127 17.35 -3.08 -6.19
C GLU A 127 18.30 -1.88 -6.32
N ASN A 128 19.58 -2.10 -6.04
CA ASN A 128 20.60 -1.05 -5.89
C ASN A 128 20.92 -0.26 -7.16
N GLU A 129 21.09 -0.91 -8.31
CA GLU A 129 21.55 -0.26 -9.54
C GLU A 129 20.43 0.54 -10.22
N THR A 130 19.26 -0.06 -10.34
CA THR A 130 18.09 0.50 -11.01
C THR A 130 17.22 1.34 -10.09
N ASN A 131 17.41 1.24 -8.77
CA ASN A 131 16.51 1.81 -7.75
C ASN A 131 15.06 1.33 -7.88
N THR A 132 14.85 0.14 -8.45
CA THR A 132 13.52 -0.42 -8.65
C THR A 132 13.01 -1.05 -7.36
N ILE A 133 11.80 -0.69 -6.93
CA ILE A 133 11.16 -1.34 -5.77
C ILE A 133 10.68 -2.73 -6.18
N LEU A 134 11.24 -3.77 -5.54
CA LEU A 134 10.89 -5.16 -5.81
C LEU A 134 9.80 -5.68 -4.87
N CYS A 135 9.77 -5.20 -3.63
CA CYS A 135 8.81 -5.65 -2.63
C CYS A 135 8.49 -4.55 -1.62
N ILE A 136 7.20 -4.45 -1.27
CA ILE A 136 6.72 -3.65 -0.15
C ILE A 136 5.89 -4.57 0.76
N ILE A 137 6.29 -4.67 2.02
CA ILE A 137 5.56 -5.44 3.03
C ILE A 137 4.99 -4.47 4.06
N ILE A 138 3.68 -4.54 4.27
CA ILE A 138 2.99 -3.80 5.33
C ILE A 138 2.49 -4.82 6.36
N MET A 139 2.88 -4.64 7.63
CA MET A 139 2.36 -5.44 8.73
C MET A 139 1.83 -4.58 9.87
N ASP A 140 0.76 -5.07 10.48
CA ASP A 140 0.21 -4.52 11.72
C ASP A 140 0.91 -5.18 12.92
N LYS A 141 1.27 -4.40 13.93
CA LYS A 141 1.91 -4.83 15.19
C LYS A 141 1.15 -5.94 15.93
N ARG A 142 -0.18 -6.03 15.75
CA ARG A 142 -1.01 -7.11 16.29
C ARG A 142 -0.65 -8.48 15.71
N MET A 143 -0.05 -8.51 14.52
CA MET A 143 0.45 -9.74 13.87
C MET A 143 1.75 -10.26 14.50
N THR A 144 2.45 -9.46 15.33
CA THR A 144 3.76 -9.81 15.91
C THR A 144 3.75 -9.81 17.43
N GLY A 145 2.58 -10.03 18.04
CA GLY A 145 2.46 -10.11 19.50
C GLY A 145 2.67 -8.78 20.22
N GLY A 146 2.48 -7.65 19.54
CA GLY A 146 2.42 -6.35 20.21
C GLY A 146 3.78 -5.68 20.48
N LYS A 147 4.86 -6.06 19.78
CA LYS A 147 6.19 -5.44 19.96
C LYS A 147 6.69 -4.82 18.65
N SER A 148 6.91 -3.50 18.66
CA SER A 148 7.33 -2.73 17.48
C SER A 148 8.70 -3.13 16.95
N ALA A 149 9.65 -3.45 17.82
CA ALA A 149 10.98 -3.89 17.38
C ALA A 149 10.94 -5.23 16.61
N VAL A 150 10.03 -6.14 17.01
CA VAL A 150 9.81 -7.42 16.31
C VAL A 150 9.11 -7.21 14.97
N LEU A 151 8.36 -6.12 14.82
CA LEU A 151 7.56 -5.84 13.64
C LEU A 151 8.44 -5.61 12.40
N GLU A 152 9.50 -4.82 12.53
CA GLU A 152 10.42 -4.56 11.41
C GLU A 152 11.12 -5.84 10.95
N LYS A 153 11.64 -6.61 11.92
CA LYS A 153 12.25 -7.92 11.68
C LYS A 153 11.30 -8.89 10.97
N ALA A 154 10.03 -8.91 11.38
CA ALA A 154 9.02 -9.75 10.75
C ALA A 154 8.72 -9.32 9.30
N CYS A 155 8.65 -8.00 9.05
CA CYS A 155 8.45 -7.47 7.71
C CYS A 155 9.64 -7.80 6.80
N PHE A 156 10.87 -7.59 7.28
CA PHE A 156 12.10 -7.95 6.58
C PHE A 156 12.09 -9.43 6.20
N LYS A 157 11.87 -10.33 7.17
CA LYS A 157 11.87 -11.78 6.92
C LYS A 157 10.82 -12.16 5.87
N LYS A 158 9.61 -11.59 5.98
CA LYS A 158 8.51 -11.88 5.07
C LYS A 158 8.79 -11.39 3.64
N GLY A 159 9.38 -10.20 3.49
CA GLY A 159 9.69 -9.64 2.17
C GLY A 159 10.87 -10.35 1.51
N LEU A 160 11.91 -10.68 2.27
CA LEU A 160 13.03 -11.46 1.76
C LEU A 160 12.57 -12.84 1.30
N GLN A 161 11.80 -13.56 2.15
CA GLN A 161 11.23 -14.86 1.77
C GLN A 161 10.37 -14.78 0.51
N PHE A 162 9.54 -13.73 0.39
CA PHE A 162 8.74 -13.51 -0.82
C PHE A 162 9.60 -13.37 -2.08
N LEU A 163 10.71 -12.62 -2.03
CA LEU A 163 11.60 -12.45 -3.18
C LEU A 163 12.31 -13.76 -3.57
N LEU A 164 12.77 -14.52 -2.58
CA LEU A 164 13.39 -15.82 -2.79
C LEU A 164 12.41 -16.83 -3.40
N GLU A 165 11.18 -16.90 -2.88
CA GLU A 165 10.11 -17.74 -3.44
C GLU A 165 9.72 -17.35 -4.87
N LYS A 166 9.95 -16.09 -5.26
CA LYS A 166 9.73 -15.60 -6.63
C LYS A 166 10.91 -15.87 -7.57
N GLY A 167 11.98 -16.50 -7.08
CA GLY A 167 13.16 -16.85 -7.87
C GLY A 167 14.11 -15.69 -8.11
N VAL A 168 14.09 -14.66 -7.25
CA VAL A 168 15.07 -13.58 -7.30
C VAL A 168 16.39 -14.09 -6.72
N GLN A 169 17.47 -13.98 -7.51
CA GLN A 169 18.81 -14.36 -7.09
C GLN A 169 19.43 -13.22 -6.30
N VAL A 170 19.11 -13.15 -5.01
CA VAL A 170 19.71 -12.18 -4.10
C VAL A 170 21.19 -12.56 -3.91
N VAL A 171 22.12 -11.62 -3.99
CA VAL A 171 23.55 -11.88 -3.68
C VAL A 171 24.00 -11.11 -2.45
N GLU A 172 23.38 -9.95 -2.23
CA GLU A 172 23.70 -9.06 -1.14
C GLU A 172 22.44 -8.36 -0.63
N VAL A 173 22.36 -8.14 0.68
CA VAL A 173 21.31 -7.34 1.30
C VAL A 173 21.94 -6.24 2.15
N VAL A 174 21.61 -4.99 1.83
CA VAL A 174 22.03 -3.80 2.55
C VAL A 174 20.85 -3.29 3.35
N THR A 175 20.99 -3.18 4.66
CA THR A 175 19.95 -2.59 5.52
C THR A 175 20.57 -1.58 6.47
N ASP A 176 19.76 -0.68 7.03
CA ASP A 176 20.21 0.07 8.19
C ASP A 176 20.50 -0.88 9.36
N ALA A 177 21.42 -0.47 10.23
CA ALA A 177 21.95 -1.26 11.35
C ALA A 177 20.91 -1.46 12.48
N HIS A 178 19.78 -2.08 12.17
CA HIS A 178 18.79 -2.48 13.16
C HIS A 178 19.25 -3.77 13.85
N VAL A 179 19.62 -3.67 15.12
CA VAL A 179 20.20 -4.74 15.97
C VAL A 179 19.44 -6.08 15.88
N GLN A 180 18.11 -6.05 15.69
CA GLN A 180 17.32 -7.28 15.59
C GLN A 180 17.36 -7.97 14.22
N ILE A 181 17.61 -7.22 13.15
CA ILE A 181 17.86 -7.76 11.81
C ILE A 181 19.25 -8.38 11.83
N GLU A 182 20.25 -7.68 12.35
CA GLU A 182 21.60 -8.21 12.58
C GLU A 182 21.57 -9.54 13.35
N ALA A 183 20.84 -9.60 14.48
CA ALA A 183 20.67 -10.82 15.25
C ALA A 183 19.83 -11.92 14.57
N LEU A 184 18.98 -11.58 13.59
CA LEU A 184 18.30 -12.59 12.77
C LEU A 184 19.29 -13.25 11.80
N MET A 185 20.09 -12.44 11.13
CA MET A 185 20.98 -12.89 10.07
C MET A 185 22.18 -13.68 10.63
N SER A 186 22.67 -13.30 11.82
CA SER A 186 23.72 -14.06 12.52
C SER A 186 23.29 -15.49 12.92
N LYS A 187 21.98 -15.77 13.02
CA LYS A 187 21.46 -17.07 13.50
C LYS A 187 21.25 -18.12 12.40
N HIS A 188 21.85 -17.98 11.20
CA HIS A 188 21.68 -18.90 10.06
C HIS A 188 20.21 -19.33 9.85
N THR A 189 19.26 -18.41 10.08
CA THR A 189 17.83 -18.76 10.07
C THR A 189 17.21 -18.72 8.67
N LEU A 190 18.05 -18.40 7.69
CA LEU A 190 17.80 -18.43 6.26
C LEU A 190 18.94 -19.30 5.72
N ASP A 191 18.65 -20.46 5.16
CA ASP A 191 19.62 -21.49 4.74
C ASP A 191 20.52 -21.06 3.55
N GLU A 192 20.59 -19.75 3.25
CA GLU A 192 21.21 -19.18 2.07
C GLU A 192 22.32 -18.19 2.44
N LYS A 193 23.43 -18.24 1.70
CA LYS A 193 24.64 -17.42 1.95
C LYS A 193 24.56 -16.11 1.16
N PHE A 194 24.15 -15.03 1.80
CA PHE A 194 24.20 -13.67 1.23
C PHE A 194 25.21 -12.80 1.99
N VAL A 195 25.88 -11.88 1.28
CA VAL A 195 26.70 -10.84 1.92
C VAL A 195 25.78 -9.75 2.45
N ILE A 196 26.06 -9.22 3.64
CA ILE A 196 25.21 -8.19 4.25
C ILE A 196 26.04 -7.00 4.65
N HIS A 197 25.63 -5.84 4.16
CA HIS A 197 26.23 -4.57 4.54
C HIS A 197 25.26 -3.76 5.39
N PHE A 198 25.75 -3.24 6.52
CA PHE A 198 25.00 -2.29 7.32
C PHE A 198 25.42 -0.87 6.96
N SER A 199 24.52 -0.13 6.32
CA SER A 199 24.75 1.29 6.04
C SER A 199 24.66 2.08 7.34
N ARG A 200 25.78 2.26 8.06
CA ARG A 200 25.90 3.45 8.90
C ARG A 200 25.95 4.64 7.95
N LEU A 201 24.94 5.51 8.00
CA LEU A 201 24.96 6.83 7.38
C LEU A 201 26.37 7.41 7.44
N LEU A 202 27.06 7.53 6.28
CA LEU A 202 28.05 8.54 5.91
C LEU A 202 28.65 8.22 4.51
N PRO A 203 29.03 9.24 3.72
CA PRO A 203 29.43 9.11 2.32
C PRO A 203 30.84 8.52 2.22
N GLY A 204 30.99 7.46 1.43
CA GLY A 204 32.27 6.79 1.22
C GLY A 204 32.23 5.35 1.70
N ILE A 205 31.86 4.47 0.77
CA ILE A 205 31.91 3.01 0.88
C ILE A 205 33.18 2.56 1.61
N ARG A 206 33.00 1.78 2.69
CA ARG A 206 33.63 0.48 2.97
C ARG A 206 33.30 0.06 4.39
N MET A 207 32.59 -1.04 4.57
CA MET A 207 32.94 -2.10 5.54
C MET A 207 32.20 -3.38 5.15
N ALA A 208 32.98 -4.38 4.74
CA ALA A 208 32.55 -5.76 4.60
C ALA A 208 32.41 -6.38 5.99
N THR A 209 31.28 -7.04 6.23
CA THR A 209 31.20 -8.08 7.26
C THR A 209 30.88 -9.37 6.54
N VAL A 210 31.93 -10.11 6.19
CA VAL A 210 31.79 -11.50 5.76
C VAL A 210 31.44 -12.29 7.01
N ALA A 211 30.21 -12.80 7.09
CA ALA A 211 29.91 -13.89 8.00
C ALA A 211 30.37 -15.17 7.31
N GLU A 212 31.59 -15.62 7.62
CA GLU A 212 32.06 -16.98 7.34
C GLU A 212 31.39 -17.99 8.28
#